data_AF-A0A379ADK1-F1
#
_entry.id   AF-A0A379ADK1-F1
#
_cell.length_a   1.000
_cell.length_b   1.000
_cell.length_c   1.000
_cell.angle_alpha   90.00
_cell.angle_beta   90.00
_cell.angle_gamma   90.00
#
_symmetry.space_group_name_H-M   'P 1'
#
loop_
_entity.id
_entity.type
_entity.pdbx_description
1 polymer ?
#
loop_
_entity_poly.entity_id
_entity_poly.type
_entity_poly.pdbx_seq_one_letter_code
_entity_poly.pdbx_strand_id
1 'polypeptide(L)' 'MRTPYLLALMVSLLPLKSMAQVAPDPLLASQIVDRYAEHIFYGSGATGMALVAIDGNQRVFASFW' A
#
# COMPACT_ATOMS: atom_id res chain seq x y z
N MET A 1 26.37 -37.50 -11.59
CA MET A 1 25.09 -37.52 -10.83
C MET A 1 24.96 -36.34 -9.85
N ARG A 2 25.17 -35.08 -10.29
CA ARG A 2 25.11 -33.88 -9.40
C ARG A 2 24.02 -32.86 -9.81
N THR A 3 23.57 -32.93 -11.05
CA THR A 3 22.54 -32.07 -11.64
C THR A 3 21.13 -32.19 -11.02
N PRO A 4 20.61 -33.37 -10.59
CA PRO A 4 19.24 -33.42 -10.06
C PRO A 4 19.10 -32.74 -8.70
N TYR A 5 20.17 -32.74 -7.89
CA TYR A 5 20.19 -32.07 -6.58
C TYR A 5 20.14 -30.54 -6.70
N LEU A 6 20.78 -29.98 -7.72
CA LEU A 6 20.74 -28.55 -8.00
C LEU A 6 19.34 -28.10 -8.45
N LEU A 7 18.67 -28.91 -9.27
CA LEU A 7 17.29 -28.65 -9.68
C LEU A 7 16.32 -28.75 -8.49
N ALA A 8 16.46 -29.77 -7.65
CA ALA A 8 15.63 -29.92 -6.46
C ALA A 8 15.79 -28.74 -5.48
N LEU A 9 17.01 -28.23 -5.32
CA LEU A 9 17.29 -27.06 -4.49
C LEU A 9 16.70 -25.77 -5.08
N MET A 10 16.72 -25.60 -6.40
CA MET A 10 16.10 -24.44 -7.04
C MET A 10 14.58 -24.50 -6.94
N VAL A 11 13.98 -25.68 -7.07
CA VAL A 11 12.53 -25.89 -6.99
C VAL A 11 11.98 -25.61 -5.59
N SER A 12 12.71 -26.00 -4.55
CA SER A 12 12.29 -25.76 -3.15
C SER A 12 12.32 -24.27 -2.75
N LEU A 13 13.03 -23.42 -3.51
CA LEU A 13 13.14 -21.98 -3.25
C LEU A 13 12.08 -21.14 -3.98
N LEU A 14 11.30 -21.70 -4.92
CA LEU A 14 10.19 -20.99 -5.59
C LEU A 14 9.14 -20.40 -4.62
N PRO A 15 8.64 -21.11 -3.60
CA PRO A 15 7.60 -20.55 -2.72
C PRO A 15 8.08 -19.33 -1.94
N LEU A 16 9.39 -19.14 -1.76
CA LEU A 16 9.97 -18.01 -1.06
C LEU A 16 9.71 -16.68 -1.77
N LYS A 17 9.60 -16.68 -3.11
CA LYS A 17 9.24 -15.49 -3.90
C LYS A 17 7.75 -15.15 -3.81
N SER A 18 6.89 -16.15 -3.60
CA SER A 18 5.45 -15.96 -3.49
C SER A 18 5.03 -15.37 -2.13
N MET A 19 5.90 -15.44 -1.12
CA MET A 19 5.66 -14.92 0.22
C MET A 19 6.19 -13.49 0.42
N ALA A 20 6.87 -12.92 -0.58
CA ALA A 20 7.15 -11.49 -0.60
C ALA A 20 5.84 -10.77 -0.90
N GLN A 21 5.05 -10.49 0.14
CA GLN A 21 4.04 -9.45 0.05
C GLN A 21 4.75 -8.21 -0.45
N VAL A 22 4.31 -7.67 -1.60
CA VAL A 22 4.66 -6.31 -1.99
C VAL A 22 4.17 -5.45 -0.85
N ALA A 23 5.07 -5.13 0.08
CA ALA A 23 4.81 -4.10 1.04
C ALA A 23 4.47 -2.88 0.18
N PRO A 24 3.32 -2.22 0.42
CA PRO A 24 3.13 -0.90 -0.17
C PRO A 24 4.41 -0.13 0.12
N ASP A 25 5.02 0.48 -0.90
CA ASP A 25 6.10 1.43 -0.66
C ASP A 25 5.66 2.31 0.52
N PRO A 26 6.54 2.68 1.47
CA PRO A 26 6.15 3.53 2.58
C PRO A 26 5.72 4.89 2.01
N LEU A 27 4.43 4.99 1.68
CA LEU A 27 3.83 6.18 1.10
C LEU A 27 3.77 7.20 2.21
N LEU A 28 4.18 8.42 1.89
CA LEU A 28 4.00 9.54 2.79
C LEU A 28 2.51 9.65 3.15
N ALA A 29 2.20 10.03 4.38
CA ALA A 29 0.83 10.21 4.85
C ALA A 29 0.01 11.11 3.89
N SER A 30 0.65 12.08 3.25
CA SER A 30 0.04 12.94 2.22
C SER A 30 -0.43 12.15 1.00
N GLN A 31 0.41 11.25 0.47
CA GLN A 31 0.07 10.46 -0.73
C GLN A 31 -1.07 9.48 -0.47
N ILE A 32 -1.16 8.97 0.76
CA ILE A 32 -2.28 8.13 1.19
C ILE A 32 -3.56 8.96 1.24
N VAL A 33 -3.50 10.14 1.87
CA VAL A 33 -4.66 11.05 1.93
C VAL A 33 -5.10 11.47 0.54
N ASP A 34 -4.19 11.86 -0.35
CA ASP A 34 -4.50 12.26 -1.71
C ASP A 34 -5.18 11.13 -2.50
N ARG A 35 -4.73 9.87 -2.33
CA ARG A 35 -5.34 8.72 -3.01
C ARG A 35 -6.79 8.46 -2.58
N TYR A 36 -7.11 8.66 -1.31
CA TYR A 36 -8.40 8.22 -0.75
C TYR A 36 -9.38 9.36 -0.49
N ALA A 37 -8.92 10.58 -0.22
CA ALA A 37 -9.80 11.66 0.18
C ALA A 37 -10.77 12.05 -0.95
N GLU A 38 -10.32 12.07 -2.20
CA GLU A 38 -11.20 12.32 -3.36
C GLU A 38 -12.26 11.22 -3.52
N HIS A 39 -11.86 9.95 -3.39
CA HIS A 39 -12.77 8.83 -3.49
C HIS A 39 -13.82 8.84 -2.36
N ILE A 40 -13.41 9.20 -1.14
CA ILE A 40 -14.31 9.35 0.00
C ILE A 40 -15.28 10.51 -0.24
N PHE A 41 -14.80 11.64 -0.75
CA PHE A 41 -15.65 12.80 -1.03
C PHE A 41 -16.77 12.43 -2.02
N TYR A 42 -16.41 11.96 -3.22
CA TYR A 42 -17.40 11.62 -4.25
C TYR A 42 -18.24 10.39 -3.87
N GLY A 43 -17.67 9.42 -3.17
CA GLY A 43 -18.40 8.24 -2.68
C GLY A 43 -19.39 8.56 -1.57
N SER A 44 -19.16 9.62 -0.79
CA SER A 44 -20.03 10.03 0.32
C SER A 44 -21.24 10.86 -0.12
N GLY A 45 -21.23 11.42 -1.34
CA GLY A 45 -22.25 12.36 -1.81
C GLY A 45 -22.29 13.66 -1.00
N ALA A 46 -21.22 13.99 -0.28
CA ALA A 46 -21.14 15.20 0.52
C ALA A 46 -21.09 16.45 -0.38
N THR A 47 -21.81 17.51 0.02
CA THR A 47 -21.67 18.84 -0.59
C THR A 47 -20.33 19.49 -0.24
N GLY A 48 -19.67 19.06 0.82
CA GLY A 48 -18.34 19.52 1.23
C GLY A 48 -17.75 18.58 2.28
N MET A 49 -16.42 18.50 2.37
CA MET A 49 -15.71 17.61 3.29
C MET A 49 -14.44 18.27 3.81
N ALA A 50 -14.18 18.10 5.11
CA ALA A 50 -12.87 18.35 5.72
C ALA A 50 -12.37 17.03 6.34
N LEU A 51 -11.15 16.63 5.98
CA LEU A 51 -10.53 15.39 6.40
C LEU A 51 -9.19 15.67 7.07
N VAL A 52 -8.94 15.00 8.20
CA VAL A 52 -7.69 15.09 8.96
C VAL A 52 -7.11 13.69 9.14
N ALA A 53 -5.91 13.46 8.63
CA ALA A 53 -5.17 12.23 8.86
C ALA A 53 -3.95 12.49 9.75
N ILE A 54 -3.78 11.65 10.77
CA ILE A 54 -2.68 11.74 11.73
C ILE A 54 -1.89 10.44 11.67
N ASP A 55 -0.61 10.54 11.29
CA ASP A 55 0.34 9.42 11.28
C ASP A 55 1.59 9.79 12.08
N GLY A 56 1.63 9.34 13.35
CA GLY A 56 2.66 9.73 14.30
C GLY A 56 2.72 11.25 14.50
N ASN A 57 3.84 11.86 14.09
CA ASN A 57 4.04 13.31 14.17
C ASN A 57 3.56 14.07 12.91
N GLN A 58 3.04 13.38 11.90
CA GLN A 58 2.52 13.99 10.67
C GLN A 58 1.01 14.25 10.82
N ARG A 59 0.58 15.44 10.38
CA ARG A 59 -0.82 15.83 10.27
C ARG A 59 -1.08 16.32 8.86
N VAL A 60 -2.03 15.71 8.18
CA VAL A 60 -2.43 16.06 6.82
C VAL A 60 -3.89 16.49 6.84
N PHE A 61 -4.16 17.62 6.19
CA PHE A 61 -5.49 18.22 6.09
C PHE A 61 -5.89 18.26 4.62
N ALA A 62 -7.09 17.76 4.31
CA ALA A 62 -7.66 17.81 2.97
C ALA A 62 -9.09 18.38 3.05
N SER A 63 -9.46 19.20 2.07
CA SER A 63 -10.78 19.84 2.03
C SER A 63 -11.33 19.90 0.62
N PHE A 64 -12.62 19.61 0.48
CA PHE A 64 -13.35 19.55 -0.80
C PHE A 64 -14.69 20.29 -0.65
N TRP A 65 -15.12 20.94 -1.74
CA TRP A 65 -16.34 21.76 -1.83
C TRP A 65 -17.07 21.48 -3.14
#